data_AF-D5A7Z9-F1
#
_entry.id   AF-D5A7Z9-F1
#
_cell.length_a   1.000
_cell.length_b   1.000
_cell.length_c   1.000
_cell.angle_alpha   90.00
_cell.angle_beta   90.00
_cell.angle_gamma   90.00
#
_symmetry.space_group_name_H-M   'P 1'
#
loop_
_entity.id
_entity.type
_entity.pdbx_description
1 polymer ?
#
loop_
_entity_poly.entity_id
_entity_poly.type
_entity_poly.pdbx_seq_one_letter_code
_entity_poly.pdbx_strand_id
1 'polypeptide(L)'
;MIPVLLKLVCNHSEGLVDESLALLAMVAAHHEAAEAMGNAGAVPCLMDIIKDGSQHPRNKENAVVTLQAICPNDRSHFKKMRGDRNGCINALIDLSESGTSRAKRKASAILDRMMKQEHMSTI
;
A
#
# COMPACT_ATOMS: atom_id res chain seq x y z
N MET A 1 -6.72 -16.47 -7.04
CA MET A 1 -6.10 -16.26 -5.71
C MET A 1 -6.12 -14.79 -5.29
N ILE A 2 -5.46 -13.88 -6.02
CA ILE A 2 -5.38 -12.44 -5.66
C ILE A 2 -6.75 -11.78 -5.38
N PRO A 3 -7.80 -11.95 -6.21
CA PRO A 3 -9.11 -11.34 -5.92
C PRO A 3 -9.75 -11.84 -4.62
N VAL A 4 -9.50 -13.10 -4.24
CA VAL A 4 -10.02 -13.69 -2.99
C VAL A 4 -9.33 -13.07 -1.79
N LEU A 5 -7.99 -12.99 -1.82
CA LEU A 5 -7.20 -12.38 -0.74
C LEU A 5 -7.56 -10.90 -0.56
N LEU A 6 -7.70 -10.14 -1.65
CA LEU A 6 -8.13 -8.75 -1.58
C LEU A 6 -9.53 -8.62 -0.99
N LYS A 7 -10.48 -9.48 -1.38
CA LYS A 7 -11.82 -9.48 -0.78
C LYS A 7 -11.78 -9.73 0.74
N LEU A 8 -10.97 -10.68 1.20
CA LEU A 8 -10.82 -10.99 2.62
C LEU A 8 -10.25 -9.79 3.40
N VAL A 9 -9.24 -9.13 2.83
CA VAL A 9 -8.59 -7.96 3.41
C VAL A 9 -9.51 -6.74 3.42
N CYS A 10 -10.13 -6.41 2.30
CA CYS A 10 -10.91 -5.18 2.13
C CYS A 10 -12.31 -5.23 2.77
N ASN A 11 -12.85 -6.43 2.99
CA ASN A 11 -14.10 -6.59 3.72
C ASN A 11 -13.88 -6.76 5.24
N HIS A 12 -12.64 -6.64 5.72
CA HIS A 12 -12.28 -6.86 7.13
C HIS A 12 -12.83 -8.18 7.68
N SER A 13 -12.72 -9.27 6.90
CA SER A 13 -13.22 -10.59 7.34
C SER A 13 -12.51 -11.00 8.64
N GLU A 14 -13.26 -11.07 9.74
CA GLU A 14 -12.71 -11.37 11.05
C GLU A 14 -11.87 -12.67 11.01
N GLY A 15 -10.62 -12.57 11.48
CA GLY A 15 -9.71 -13.71 11.62
C GLY A 15 -8.90 -14.13 10.39
N LEU A 16 -8.99 -13.45 9.24
CA LEU A 16 -8.17 -13.78 8.05
C LEU A 16 -7.43 -12.59 7.44
N VAL A 17 -7.61 -11.38 7.98
CA VAL A 17 -6.98 -10.17 7.45
C VAL A 17 -5.45 -10.25 7.56
N ASP A 18 -4.93 -10.71 8.70
CA ASP A 18 -3.50 -10.74 9.00
C ASP A 18 -2.75 -11.69 8.06
N GLU A 19 -3.23 -12.92 7.93
CA GLU A 19 -2.68 -13.95 7.06
C GLU A 19 -2.80 -13.54 5.59
N SER A 20 -3.95 -12.99 5.20
CA SER A 20 -4.17 -12.55 3.82
C SER A 20 -3.24 -11.39 3.44
N LEU A 21 -3.04 -10.41 4.33
CA LEU A 21 -2.08 -9.33 4.13
C LEU A 21 -0.64 -9.84 4.06
N ALA A 22 -0.27 -10.79 4.92
CA ALA A 22 1.06 -11.39 4.88
C ALA A 22 1.33 -12.12 3.56
N LEU A 23 0.35 -12.89 3.06
CA LEU A 23 0.43 -13.57 1.77
C LEU A 23 0.51 -12.57 0.61
N LEU A 24 -0.32 -11.52 0.62
CA LEU A 24 -0.24 -10.45 -0.39
C LEU A 24 1.15 -9.80 -0.41
N ALA A 25 1.69 -9.44 0.76
CA ALA A 25 3.01 -8.82 0.87
C ALA A 25 4.15 -9.74 0.41
N MET A 26 4.00 -11.05 0.60
CA MET A 26 4.95 -12.05 0.13
C MET A 26 4.93 -12.17 -1.39
N VAL A 27 3.75 -12.33 -1.99
CA VAL A 27 3.64 -12.55 -3.45
C VAL A 27 3.80 -11.27 -4.27
N ALA A 28 3.60 -10.08 -3.66
CA ALA A 28 3.80 -8.79 -4.31
C ALA A 28 5.24 -8.53 -4.79
N ALA A 29 6.21 -9.35 -4.37
CA ALA A 29 7.56 -9.34 -4.92
C ALA A 29 7.62 -9.77 -6.41
N HIS A 30 6.60 -10.48 -6.89
CA HIS A 30 6.46 -10.87 -8.29
C HIS A 30 5.70 -9.81 -9.08
N HIS A 31 6.22 -9.43 -10.24
CA HIS A 31 5.68 -8.33 -11.04
C HIS A 31 4.23 -8.59 -11.50
N GLU A 32 3.96 -9.80 -11.97
CA GLU A 32 2.64 -10.23 -12.44
C GLU A 32 1.60 -10.20 -11.30
N ALA A 33 2.02 -10.57 -10.10
CA ALA A 33 1.16 -10.52 -8.92
C ALA A 33 0.87 -9.07 -8.52
N ALA A 34 1.88 -8.20 -8.52
CA ALA A 34 1.70 -6.78 -8.21
C ALA A 34 0.82 -6.07 -9.25
N GLU A 35 0.97 -6.38 -10.53
CA GLU A 35 0.09 -5.86 -11.59
C GLU A 35 -1.35 -6.35 -11.42
N ALA A 36 -1.55 -7.64 -11.19
CA ALA A 36 -2.87 -8.20 -10.94
C ALA A 36 -3.55 -7.59 -9.70
N MET A 37 -2.81 -7.29 -8.63
CA MET A 37 -3.35 -6.58 -7.47
C MET A 37 -3.77 -5.13 -7.80
N GLY A 38 -2.94 -4.41 -8.57
CA GLY A 38 -3.26 -3.06 -9.02
C GLY A 38 -4.54 -3.03 -9.86
N ASN A 39 -4.64 -3.94 -10.83
CA ASN A 39 -5.81 -4.09 -11.71
C ASN A 39 -7.07 -4.51 -10.92
N ALA A 40 -6.91 -5.27 -9.84
CA ALA A 40 -7.99 -5.65 -8.95
C ALA A 40 -8.41 -4.54 -7.96
N GLY A 41 -7.82 -3.34 -8.05
CA GLY A 41 -8.22 -2.20 -7.23
C GLY A 41 -7.69 -2.23 -5.79
N ALA A 42 -6.55 -2.86 -5.54
CA ALA A 42 -5.99 -2.98 -4.19
C ALA A 42 -5.61 -1.64 -3.52
N VAL A 43 -5.26 -0.62 -4.31
CA VAL A 43 -4.64 0.62 -3.79
C VAL A 43 -5.50 1.36 -2.75
N PRO A 44 -6.79 1.69 -2.99
CA PRO A 44 -7.63 2.34 -1.98
C PRO A 44 -7.71 1.57 -0.67
N CYS A 45 -7.98 0.27 -0.75
CA CYS A 45 -8.09 -0.61 0.41
C CYS A 45 -6.79 -0.70 1.23
N LEU A 46 -5.64 -0.79 0.56
CA LEU A 46 -4.34 -0.78 1.24
C LEU A 46 -4.04 0.57 1.92
N MET A 47 -4.47 1.69 1.32
CA MET A 47 -4.37 3.00 1.95
C MET A 47 -5.22 3.08 3.22
N ASP A 48 -6.45 2.55 3.17
CA ASP A 48 -7.35 2.54 4.31
C ASP A 48 -6.75 1.75 5.48
N ILE A 49 -6.13 0.58 5.23
CA ILE A 49 -5.45 -0.21 6.27
C ILE A 49 -4.27 0.53 6.90
N ILE A 50 -3.52 1.30 6.12
CA ILE A 50 -2.40 2.12 6.62
C ILE A 50 -2.92 3.25 7.51
N LYS A 51 -4.01 3.91 7.08
CA LYS A 51 -4.66 5.03 7.77
C LYS A 51 -5.35 4.61 9.06
N ASP A 52 -6.21 3.59 9.00
CA ASP A 52 -7.14 3.20 10.07
C ASP A 52 -6.47 2.62 11.31
N GLY A 53 -5.14 2.58 11.35
CA GLY A 53 -4.50 2.24 12.59
C GLY A 53 -4.76 0.79 12.95
N SER A 54 -4.69 -0.14 11.98
CA SER A 54 -4.82 -1.58 12.32
C SER A 54 -4.01 -1.85 13.59
N GLN A 55 -4.67 -2.42 14.60
CA GLN A 55 -4.09 -2.57 15.95
C GLN A 55 -2.78 -3.36 15.92
N HIS A 56 -2.54 -4.09 14.82
CA HIS A 56 -1.32 -4.84 14.60
C HIS A 56 -0.33 -4.10 13.68
N PRO A 57 0.87 -3.70 14.18
CA PRO A 57 1.90 -3.05 13.36
C PRO A 57 2.32 -3.83 12.10
N ARG A 58 2.20 -5.16 12.13
CA ARG A 58 2.50 -6.06 11.01
C ARG A 58 1.56 -5.86 9.82
N ASN A 59 0.29 -5.53 10.06
CA ASN A 59 -0.67 -5.31 8.99
C ASN A 59 -0.34 -4.03 8.23
N LYS A 60 0.01 -2.94 8.94
CA LYS A 60 0.52 -1.71 8.31
C LYS A 60 1.80 -1.96 7.51
N GLU A 61 2.74 -2.73 8.07
CA GLU A 61 3.97 -3.11 7.37
C GLU A 61 3.66 -3.88 6.08
N ASN A 62 2.82 -4.91 6.15
CA ASN A 62 2.45 -5.73 5.00
C ASN A 62 1.67 -4.92 3.95
N ALA A 63 0.76 -4.05 4.38
CA ALA A 63 0.02 -3.16 3.50
C ALA A 63 0.95 -2.20 2.75
N VAL A 64 1.88 -1.53 3.45
CA VAL A 64 2.82 -0.60 2.79
C VAL A 64 3.83 -1.32 1.90
N VAL A 65 4.25 -2.54 2.27
CA VAL A 65 5.10 -3.39 1.40
C VAL A 65 4.38 -3.71 0.09
N THR A 66 3.12 -4.11 0.19
CA THR A 66 2.27 -4.44 -0.98
C THR A 66 2.03 -3.20 -1.83
N LEU A 67 1.64 -2.09 -1.20
CA LEU A 67 1.40 -0.81 -1.88
C LEU A 67 2.65 -0.31 -2.62
N GLN A 68 3.84 -0.43 -1.99
CA GLN A 68 5.10 -0.04 -2.61
C GLN A 68 5.44 -0.87 -3.85
N ALA A 69 5.00 -2.12 -3.93
CA ALA A 69 5.21 -2.98 -5.10
C ALA A 69 4.24 -2.66 -6.25
N ILE A 70 3.00 -2.24 -5.93
CA ILE A 70 1.94 -1.98 -6.91
C ILE A 70 2.10 -0.60 -7.57
N CYS A 71 2.28 0.46 -6.78
CA CYS A 71 2.29 1.84 -7.27
C CYS A 71 3.33 2.13 -8.37
N PRO A 72 4.55 1.54 -8.35
CA PRO A 72 5.53 1.61 -9.44
C PRO A 72 5.03 1.26 -10.84
N ASN A 73 4.08 0.32 -10.94
CA ASN A 73 3.71 -0.32 -12.21
C ASN A 73 2.75 0.54 -13.03
N ASP A 74 2.01 1.45 -12.38
CA ASP A 74 1.12 2.40 -13.05
C ASP A 74 1.08 3.73 -12.31
N ARG A 75 1.39 4.82 -13.04
CA ARG A 75 1.38 6.19 -12.52
C ARG A 75 0.00 6.63 -12.02
N SER A 76 -1.08 6.01 -12.50
CA SER A 76 -2.44 6.29 -12.03
C SER A 76 -2.59 6.01 -10.52
N HIS A 77 -1.84 5.05 -9.98
CA HIS A 77 -1.86 4.75 -8.55
C HIS A 77 -1.36 5.93 -7.70
N PHE A 78 -0.25 6.55 -8.08
CA PHE A 78 0.24 7.75 -7.38
C PHE A 78 -0.72 8.93 -7.51
N LYS A 79 -1.40 9.08 -8.66
CA LYS A 79 -2.47 10.09 -8.81
C LYS A 79 -3.62 9.84 -7.84
N LYS A 80 -4.07 8.58 -7.69
CA LYS A 80 -5.11 8.20 -6.70
C LYS A 80 -4.67 8.51 -5.27
N MET A 81 -3.43 8.20 -4.91
CA MET A 81 -2.89 8.48 -3.58
C MET A 81 -2.82 9.98 -3.27
N ARG A 82 -2.41 10.82 -4.24
CA ARG A 82 -2.41 12.28 -4.07
C ARG A 82 -3.82 12.87 -3.97
N GLY A 83 -4.76 12.28 -4.71
CA GLY A 83 -6.16 12.67 -4.69
C GLY A 83 -6.90 12.25 -3.41
N ASP A 84 -6.33 11.36 -2.59
CA ASP A 84 -6.95 10.91 -1.36
C ASP A 84 -6.97 12.03 -0.31
N ARG A 85 -8.14 12.62 -0.14
CA ARG A 85 -8.38 13.68 0.86
C ARG A 85 -8.38 13.16 2.29
N ASN A 86 -8.38 11.83 2.48
CA ASN A 86 -8.43 11.21 3.79
C ASN A 86 -7.04 11.03 4.42
N GLY A 87 -6.02 11.74 3.92
CA GLY A 87 -4.72 11.84 4.60
C GLY A 87 -3.76 10.68 4.36
N CYS A 88 -3.85 9.98 3.22
CA CYS A 88 -2.89 8.92 2.87
C CYS A 88 -1.43 9.37 2.98
N ILE A 89 -1.10 10.58 2.51
CA ILE A 89 0.26 11.12 2.58
C ILE A 89 0.72 11.27 4.04
N ASN A 90 -0.12 11.81 4.91
CA ASN A 90 0.22 11.96 6.34
C ASN A 90 0.41 10.59 6.99
N ALA A 91 -0.45 9.61 6.70
CA ALA A 91 -0.29 8.26 7.23
C ALA A 91 1.01 7.59 6.76
N LEU A 92 1.47 7.88 5.53
CA LEU A 92 2.77 7.42 5.03
C LEU A 92 3.94 8.14 5.73
N ILE A 93 3.83 9.44 6.00
CA ILE A 93 4.82 10.21 6.77
C ILE A 93 4.94 9.60 8.18
N ASP A 94 3.82 9.45 8.90
CA ASP A 94 3.80 8.86 10.23
C ASP A 94 4.42 7.46 10.25
N LEU A 95 4.09 6.63 9.24
CA LEU A 95 4.64 5.28 9.12
C LEU A 95 6.15 5.30 8.80
N SER A 96 6.62 6.31 8.06
CA SER A 96 8.05 6.53 7.77
C SER A 96 8.86 6.89 9.01
N GLU A 97 8.23 7.51 10.01
CA GLU A 97 8.86 7.96 11.24
C GLU A 97 8.74 6.96 12.39
N SER A 98 7.59 6.29 12.50
CA SER A 98 7.21 5.48 13.68
C SER A 98 7.04 3.99 13.39
N GLY A 99 7.00 3.58 12.12
CA GLY A 99 6.80 2.19 11.73
C GLY A 99 7.95 1.26 12.10
N THR A 100 7.80 -0.04 11.79
CA THR A 100 8.93 -0.99 11.84
C THR A 100 10.03 -0.59 10.85
N SER A 101 11.25 -1.09 11.01
CA SER A 101 12.36 -0.77 10.08
C SER A 101 12.02 -1.06 8.61
N ARG A 102 11.24 -2.11 8.35
CA ARG A 102 10.77 -2.43 6.99
C ARG A 102 9.68 -1.47 6.53
N ALA A 103 8.69 -1.16 7.37
CA ALA A 103 7.63 -0.22 7.04
C ALA A 103 8.21 1.18 6.74
N LYS A 104 9.13 1.67 7.58
CA LYS A 104 9.78 2.97 7.39
C LYS A 104 10.43 3.09 6.01
N ARG A 105 11.31 2.13 5.69
CA ARG A 105 12.02 2.09 4.40
C ARG A 105 11.06 2.08 3.20
N LYS A 106 9.96 1.33 3.30
CA LYS A 106 8.98 1.21 2.20
C LYS A 106 8.11 2.47 2.06
N ALA A 107 7.68 3.06 3.18
CA ALA A 107 6.94 4.33 3.19
C ALA A 107 7.78 5.48 2.60
N SER A 108 9.04 5.64 3.04
CA SER A 108 9.96 6.64 2.48
C SER A 108 10.15 6.47 0.97
N ALA A 109 10.33 5.22 0.49
CA ALA A 109 10.49 4.96 -0.93
C ALA A 109 9.24 5.34 -1.77
N ILE A 110 8.04 5.21 -1.21
CA ILE A 110 6.80 5.69 -1.85
C ILE A 110 6.81 7.22 -1.91
N LEU A 111 7.05 7.89 -0.77
CA LEU A 111 7.07 9.35 -0.67
C LEU A 111 8.09 9.97 -1.63
N ASP A 112 9.33 9.47 -1.65
CA ASP A 112 10.38 9.92 -2.55
C ASP A 112 9.95 9.83 -4.02
N ARG A 113 9.25 8.74 -4.37
CA ARG A 113 8.79 8.52 -5.75
C ARG A 113 7.62 9.43 -6.10
N MET A 114 6.74 9.72 -5.16
CA MET A 114 5.67 10.71 -5.33
C MET A 114 6.26 12.10 -5.61
N MET A 115 7.25 12.53 -4.82
CA MET A 115 7.91 13.83 -5.03
C MET A 115 8.62 13.93 -6.39
N LYS A 116 9.34 12.88 -6.81
CA LYS A 116 10.01 12.85 -8.12
C LYS A 116 9.04 12.96 -9.30
N GLN A 117 7.87 12.36 -9.20
CA GLN A 117 6.86 12.42 -10.27
C GLN A 117 6.13 13.77 -10.35
N GLU A 118 6.07 14.55 -9.28
CA GLU A 118 5.52 15.92 -9.30
C GLU A 118 6.42 16.86 -10.10
N HIS A 119 7.72 16.78 -9.87
CA HIS A 119 8.70 17.61 -10.58
C HIS A 119 8.72 17.33 -12.09
N MET A 120 8.52 16.07 -12.51
CA MET A 120 8.42 15.71 -13.94
C MET A 120 7.07 16.07 -14.59
N SER A 121 6.05 16.45 -13.82
CA SER A 121 4.74 16.87 -14.37
C SER A 121 4.66 18.39 -14.60
N THR A 122 5.70 19.13 -14.20
CA THR A 122 5.77 20.61 -14.25
C THR A 122 6.81 21.11 -15.27
N ILE A 123 7.41 20.19 -16.03
CA ILE A 123 8.33 20.43 -17.15
C ILE A 123 7.70 19.82 -18.40
#